data_AF-A0A3L7N5A1-F1
#
_entry.id   AF-A0A3L7N5A1-F1
#
_cell.length_a   1.000
_cell.length_b   1.000
_cell.length_c   1.000
_cell.angle_alpha   90.00
_cell.angle_beta   90.00
_cell.angle_gamma   90.00
#
_symmetry.space_group_name_H-M   'P 1'
#
loop_
_entity.id
_entity.type
_entity.pdbx_description
1 polymer ?
#
loop_
_entity_poly.entity_id
_entity_poly.type
_entity_poly.pdbx_seq_one_letter_code
_entity_poly.pdbx_strand_id
1 'polypeptide(L)'
;MSPLVLVILSRTKTKDGSLSAIGSRAEVAHALSLCNTSADIEGGDVLYGPGIEIQLSPKQDPVLQMLFTVTDKDISQPVLKRLHQQLQWKLLDPETGDEYFPP
;
A
#
# COMPACT_ATOMS: atom_id res chain seq x y z
N MET A 1 -15.26 14.13 8.42
CA MET A 1 -14.06 13.43 8.93
C MET A 1 -13.04 13.47 7.81
N SER A 2 -11.77 13.72 8.11
CA SER A 2 -10.69 13.55 7.14
C SER A 2 -10.55 12.06 6.78
N PRO A 3 -10.23 11.72 5.52
CA PRO A 3 -9.99 10.33 5.14
C PRO A 3 -8.77 9.79 5.90
N LEU A 4 -8.79 8.49 6.24
CA LEU A 4 -7.61 7.83 6.81
C LEU A 4 -6.58 7.64 5.69
N VAL A 5 -5.39 8.21 5.88
CA VAL A 5 -4.27 8.12 4.95
C VAL A 5 -3.09 7.45 5.65
N LEU A 6 -2.53 6.42 5.01
CA LEU A 6 -1.42 5.63 5.50
C LEU A 6 -0.30 5.58 4.45
N VAL A 7 0.93 5.40 4.89
CA VAL A 7 2.07 5.14 4.01
C VAL A 7 2.40 3.66 4.08
N ILE A 8 2.42 3.00 2.92
CA ILE A 8 2.85 1.61 2.79
C ILE A 8 4.36 1.58 2.56
N LEU A 9 5.06 0.80 3.37
CA LEU A 9 6.50 0.62 3.34
C LEU A 9 6.88 -0.87 3.37
N SER A 10 8.10 -1.19 2.93
CA SER A 10 8.68 -2.53 3.13
C SER A 10 8.91 -2.79 4.63
N ARG A 11 8.76 -4.04 5.06
CA ARG A 11 9.19 -4.47 6.40
C ARG A 11 10.68 -4.79 6.48
N THR A 12 11.33 -4.99 5.32
CA THR A 12 12.74 -5.37 5.28
C THR A 12 13.62 -4.13 5.18
N LYS A 13 14.83 -4.25 5.73
CA LYS A 13 15.87 -3.23 5.63
C LYS A 13 16.98 -3.72 4.71
N THR A 14 17.63 -2.78 4.04
CA THR A 14 18.85 -3.01 3.28
C THR A 14 20.05 -3.16 4.23
N LYS A 15 21.22 -3.50 3.69
CA LYS A 15 22.46 -3.68 4.47
C LYS A 15 22.94 -2.39 5.15
N ASP A 16 22.65 -1.24 4.55
CA ASP A 16 22.94 0.10 5.07
C ASP A 16 21.91 0.59 6.10
N GLY A 17 20.87 -0.20 6.38
CA GLY A 17 19.86 0.09 7.41
C GLY A 17 18.69 0.96 6.94
N SER A 18 18.69 1.39 5.67
CA SER A 18 17.53 2.00 5.03
C SER A 18 16.43 0.96 4.75
N LEU A 19 15.21 1.41 4.46
CA LEU A 19 14.13 0.49 4.09
C LEU A 19 14.37 -0.05 2.68
N SER A 20 14.21 -1.35 2.51
CA SER A 20 14.25 -1.98 1.18
C SER A 20 13.06 -1.51 0.34
N ALA A 21 13.16 -1.70 -0.97
CA ALA A 21 12.00 -1.59 -1.84
C ALA A 21 10.90 -2.59 -1.42
N ILE A 22 9.65 -2.27 -1.76
CA ILE A 22 8.50 -3.17 -1.61
C ILE A 22 8.59 -4.30 -2.64
N GLY A 23 8.96 -3.95 -3.88
CA GLY A 23 9.11 -4.87 -5.01
C GLY A 23 9.16 -4.10 -6.32
N SER A 24 9.28 -4.81 -7.43
CA SER A 24 9.06 -4.20 -8.74
C SER A 24 7.61 -3.74 -8.88
N ARG A 25 7.39 -2.76 -9.76
CA ARG A 25 6.05 -2.24 -10.02
C ARG A 25 5.07 -3.33 -10.51
N ALA A 26 5.56 -4.27 -11.32
CA ALA A 26 4.76 -5.40 -11.80
C ALA A 26 4.36 -6.36 -10.68
N GLU A 27 5.29 -6.69 -9.77
CA GLU A 27 5.01 -7.56 -8.61
C GLU A 27 4.02 -6.89 -7.65
N VAL A 28 4.17 -5.59 -7.38
CA VAL A 28 3.26 -4.83 -6.52
C VAL A 28 1.85 -4.79 -7.12
N ALA A 29 1.73 -4.46 -8.42
CA ALA A 29 0.44 -4.43 -9.09
C ALA A 29 -0.23 -5.81 -9.10
N HIS A 30 0.54 -6.87 -9.35
CA HIS A 30 0.03 -8.23 -9.31
C HIS A 30 -0.46 -8.62 -7.90
N ALA A 31 0.34 -8.35 -6.86
CA ALA A 31 -0.03 -8.62 -5.48
C ALA A 31 -1.31 -7.89 -5.05
N LEU A 32 -1.46 -6.62 -5.43
CA LEU A 32 -2.66 -5.82 -5.17
C LEU A 32 -3.89 -6.35 -5.92
N SER A 33 -3.71 -6.86 -7.15
CA SER A 33 -4.82 -7.44 -7.92
C SER A 33 -5.47 -8.64 -7.23
N LEU A 34 -4.68 -9.45 -6.50
CA LEU A 34 -5.17 -10.57 -5.68
C LEU A 34 -5.99 -10.08 -4.46
N CYS A 35 -5.89 -8.80 -4.13
CA CYS A 35 -6.68 -8.12 -3.10
C CYS A 35 -7.82 -7.28 -3.69
N ASN A 36 -8.26 -7.55 -4.93
CA ASN A 36 -9.27 -6.77 -5.65
C ASN A 36 -8.89 -5.29 -5.82
N THR A 37 -7.60 -5.00 -5.96
CA THR A 37 -7.09 -3.62 -6.09
C THR A 37 -6.24 -3.52 -7.36
N SER A 38 -6.67 -2.72 -8.33
CA SER A 38 -5.98 -2.58 -9.62
C SER A 38 -6.16 -1.18 -10.20
N ALA A 39 -5.28 -0.81 -11.13
CA ALA A 39 -5.45 0.44 -11.89
C ALA A 39 -6.55 0.28 -12.95
N ASP A 40 -7.22 1.38 -13.29
CA ASP A 40 -8.20 1.43 -14.38
C ASP A 40 -7.54 1.26 -15.76
N ILE A 41 -6.27 1.67 -15.86
CA ILE A 41 -5.46 1.56 -17.07
C ILE A 41 -4.19 0.76 -16.79
N GLU A 42 -3.74 0.02 -17.79
CA GLU A 42 -2.48 -0.71 -17.69
C GLU A 42 -1.33 0.24 -17.38
N GLY A 43 -0.57 -0.08 -16.33
CA GLY A 43 0.53 0.76 -15.89
C GLY A 43 0.10 2.08 -15.25
N GLY A 44 -1.17 2.27 -14.86
CA GLY A 44 -1.64 3.45 -14.12
C GLY A 44 -1.04 3.53 -12.70
N ASP A 45 -0.75 4.75 -12.24
CA ASP A 45 -0.14 4.99 -10.92
C ASP A 45 -1.14 4.97 -9.76
N VAL A 46 -2.44 5.02 -10.07
CA VAL A 46 -3.52 4.97 -9.08
C VAL A 46 -4.27 3.65 -9.25
N LEU A 47 -4.38 2.90 -8.15
CA LEU A 47 -5.09 1.64 -8.07
C LEU A 47 -6.28 1.78 -7.15
N TYR A 48 -7.41 1.23 -7.58
CA TYR A 48 -8.68 1.31 -6.89
C TYR A 48 -9.07 -0.07 -6.37
N GLY A 49 -9.54 -0.09 -5.12
CA GLY A 49 -10.14 -1.26 -4.51
C GLY A 49 -11.40 -0.88 -3.73
N PRO A 50 -12.16 -1.86 -3.22
CA PRO A 50 -13.36 -1.58 -2.43
C PRO A 50 -13.06 -0.68 -1.21
N GLY A 51 -13.55 0.56 -1.24
CA GLY A 51 -13.38 1.56 -0.18
C GLY A 51 -11.95 2.09 0.00
N ILE A 52 -11.06 1.85 -0.96
CA ILE A 52 -9.64 2.25 -0.87
C ILE A 52 -9.11 2.79 -2.21
N GLU A 53 -8.07 3.61 -2.11
CA GLU A 53 -7.20 4.01 -3.22
C GLU A 53 -5.73 3.80 -2.80
N ILE A 54 -4.91 3.28 -3.72
CA ILE A 54 -3.46 3.16 -3.53
C ILE A 54 -2.75 3.91 -4.66
N GLN A 55 -1.89 4.86 -4.30
CA GLN A 55 -1.08 5.61 -5.26
C GLN A 55 0.38 5.18 -5.18
N LEU A 56 0.94 4.82 -6.33
CA LEU A 56 2.37 4.59 -6.52
C LEU A 56 3.05 5.90 -6.93
N SER A 57 4.34 6.02 -6.64
CA SER A 57 5.13 7.13 -7.16
C SER A 57 5.21 7.03 -8.70
N PRO A 58 4.94 8.12 -9.45
CA PRO A 58 4.86 8.05 -10.91
C PRO A 58 6.13 7.49 -11.55
N LYS A 59 5.97 6.45 -12.39
CA LYS A 59 7.07 5.78 -13.12
C LYS A 59 8.21 5.23 -12.24
N GLN A 60 8.03 5.15 -10.92
CA GLN A 60 9.05 4.62 -10.01
C GLN A 60 9.05 3.09 -10.05
N ASP A 61 10.22 2.51 -10.33
CA ASP A 61 10.49 1.08 -10.26
C ASP A 61 11.95 0.86 -9.83
N PRO A 62 12.24 0.19 -8.70
CA PRO A 62 11.30 -0.49 -7.81
C PRO A 62 10.47 0.47 -6.95
N VAL A 63 9.30 0.01 -6.51
CA VAL A 63 8.41 0.80 -5.64
C VAL A 63 9.01 0.86 -4.24
N LEU A 64 9.26 2.08 -3.75
CA LEU A 64 9.83 2.28 -2.40
C LEU A 64 8.75 2.49 -1.35
N GLN A 65 7.70 3.23 -1.72
CA GLN A 65 6.57 3.55 -0.86
C GLN A 65 5.31 3.76 -1.71
N MET A 66 4.14 3.60 -1.07
CA MET A 66 2.85 3.91 -1.68
C MET A 66 1.98 4.68 -0.70
N LEU A 67 1.10 5.54 -1.22
CA LEU A 67 0.07 6.20 -0.42
C LEU A 67 -1.18 5.35 -0.42
N PHE A 68 -1.72 5.03 0.75
CA PHE A 68 -2.96 4.29 0.92
C PHE A 68 -4.01 5.21 1.52
N THR A 69 -5.16 5.34 0.86
CA THR A 69 -6.26 6.18 1.31
C THR A 69 -7.52 5.34 1.48
N VAL A 70 -8.14 5.42 2.65
CA VAL A 70 -9.49 4.87 2.88
C VAL A 70 -10.51 5.90 2.39
N THR A 71 -11.22 5.55 1.31
CA THR A 71 -12.30 6.36 0.75
C THR A 71 -13.65 6.01 1.38
N ASP A 72 -13.82 4.77 1.85
CA ASP A 72 -14.99 4.31 2.60
C ASP A 72 -14.57 3.34 3.72
N LYS A 73 -14.84 3.71 4.96
CA LYS A 73 -14.40 2.96 6.15
C LYS A 73 -15.14 1.64 6.34
N ASP A 74 -16.41 1.57 5.94
CA ASP A 74 -17.23 0.37 6.16
C ASP A 74 -16.90 -0.70 5.11
N ILE A 75 -16.51 -0.27 3.91
CA ILE A 75 -16.17 -1.17 2.79
C ILE A 75 -14.69 -1.58 2.80
N SER A 76 -13.78 -0.74 3.29
CA SER A 76 -12.32 -0.98 3.24
C SER A 76 -11.80 -2.10 4.15
N GLN A 77 -12.50 -2.42 5.24
CA GLN A 77 -11.99 -3.33 6.28
C GLN A 77 -11.56 -4.71 5.76
N PRO A 78 -12.33 -5.40 4.89
CA PRO A 78 -11.92 -6.70 4.35
C PRO A 78 -10.67 -6.62 3.48
N VAL A 79 -10.49 -5.53 2.73
CA VAL A 79 -9.31 -5.32 1.87
C VAL A 79 -8.08 -5.04 2.72
N LEU A 80 -8.18 -4.14 3.71
CA LEU A 80 -7.13 -3.84 4.69
C LEU A 80 -6.63 -5.10 5.39
N LYS A 81 -7.56 -5.93 5.88
CA LYS A 81 -7.22 -7.20 6.56
C LYS A 81 -6.49 -8.16 5.61
N ARG A 82 -6.93 -8.28 4.36
CA ARG A 82 -6.29 -9.15 3.36
C ARG A 82 -4.89 -8.66 2.99
N LEU A 83 -4.72 -7.36 2.74
CA LEU A 83 -3.42 -6.73 2.48
C LEU A 83 -2.44 -7.01 3.62
N HIS A 84 -2.86 -6.76 4.86
CA HIS A 84 -2.03 -7.00 6.04
C HIS A 84 -1.63 -8.48 6.16
N GLN A 85 -2.60 -9.40 6.05
CA GLN A 85 -2.35 -10.83 6.21
C GLN A 85 -1.48 -11.43 5.10
N GLN A 86 -1.68 -11.05 3.84
CA GLN A 86 -1.02 -11.69 2.70
C GLN A 86 0.31 -11.04 2.32
N LEU A 87 0.40 -9.71 2.40
CA LEU A 87 1.55 -8.98 1.85
C LEU A 87 2.56 -8.63 2.94
N GLN A 88 2.14 -8.62 4.21
CA GLN A 88 3.00 -8.33 5.35
C GLN A 88 3.74 -7.00 5.17
N TRP A 89 3.16 -6.02 4.48
CA TRP A 89 3.71 -4.68 4.37
C TRP A 89 3.48 -3.89 5.66
N LYS A 90 4.30 -2.87 5.86
CA LYS A 90 4.13 -1.92 6.96
C LYS A 90 3.16 -0.84 6.53
N LEU A 91 2.10 -0.61 7.31
CA LEU A 91 1.18 0.52 7.13
C LEU A 91 1.45 1.52 8.25
N LEU A 92 2.01 2.66 7.90
CA LEU A 92 2.41 3.72 8.82
C LEU A 92 1.39 4.86 8.79
N ASP A 93 0.97 5.33 9.96
CA ASP A 93 0.30 6.62 10.08
C ASP A 93 1.35 7.74 9.94
N PRO A 94 1.28 8.61 8.93
CA PRO A 94 2.26 9.68 8.75
C PRO A 94 2.15 10.80 9.81
N GLU A 95 1.02 10.93 10.50
CA GLU A 95 0.83 11.94 11.54
C GLU A 95 1.49 11.53 12.86
N THR A 96 1.38 10.26 13.24
CA THR A 96 1.91 9.76 14.52
C THR A 96 3.25 9.03 14.37
N GLY A 97 3.53 8.48 13.20
CA GLY A 97 4.66 7.57 12.96
C GLY A 97 4.43 6.14 13.44
N ASP A 98 3.23 5.82 13.91
CA ASP A 98 2.89 4.49 14.42
C ASP A 98 2.48 3.54 13.29
N GLU A 99 2.64 2.23 13.53
CA GLU A 99 2.08 1.22 12.65
C GLU A 99 0.59 1.02 12.92
N TYR A 100 -0.21 1.11 11.86
CA TYR A 100 -1.65 0.89 11.94
C TYR A 100 -2.01 -0.55 12.33
N PHE A 101 -1.22 -1.51 11.86
CA PHE A 101 -1.25 -2.90 12.32
C PHE A 101 0.12 -3.26 12.92
N PRO A 102 0.25 -3.22 14.26
CA PRO A 102 1.47 -3.67 14.91
C PRO A 102 1.70 -5.18 14.67
N PRO A 103 2.96 -5.64 14.72
CA PRO A 103 3.32 -7.05 14.53
C PRO A 103 2.75 -7.99 15.61
#